data_AF-A0A1F7M0M5-F1
#
_entry.id   AF-A0A1F7M0M5-F1
#
_cell.length_a   1.000
_cell.length_b   1.000
_cell.length_c   1.000
_cell.angle_alpha   90.00
_cell.angle_beta   90.00
_cell.angle_gamma   90.00
#
_symmetry.space_group_name_H-M   'P 1'
#
loop_
_entity.id
_entity.type
_entity.pdbx_description
1 polymer ?
#
loop_
_entity_poly.entity_id
_entity_poly.type
_entity_poly.pdbx_seq_one_letter_code
_entity_poly.pdbx_strand_id
1 'polypeptide(L)'
;MDLPVRTAEELIDPALEARWAARRSARQGEALQWILRAFVARGGPIPVEGIPGAVRDAVPALDADDLIRVHEGRVDLAYPFSAAPTPFAVRLADGRERYACCAIDALGVAPMLGEPVRVRSACHHCGAALEFPVAPDGPGPEAAGLMVWVGPRAEGARRMATSL
;
A
#
# COMPACT_ATOMS: atom_id res chain seq x y z
N MET A 1 -21.96 -1.80 20.66
CA MET A 1 -21.03 -2.64 19.87
C MET A 1 -19.66 -2.32 20.43
N ASP A 2 -19.04 -3.27 21.13
CA ASP A 2 -17.71 -3.06 21.71
C ASP A 2 -16.66 -3.30 20.62
N LEU A 3 -15.73 -2.36 20.45
CA LEU A 3 -14.73 -2.41 19.39
C LEU A 3 -13.37 -2.59 20.06
N PRO A 4 -12.86 -3.83 20.14
CA PRO A 4 -11.67 -4.10 20.93
C PRO A 4 -10.46 -3.38 20.33
N VAL A 5 -9.82 -2.53 21.14
CA VAL A 5 -8.50 -2.00 20.82
C VAL A 5 -7.47 -3.09 21.07
N ARG A 6 -6.64 -3.38 20.06
CA ARG A 6 -5.58 -4.39 20.11
C ARG A 6 -4.27 -3.79 19.65
N THR A 7 -3.15 -4.29 20.18
CA THR A 7 -1.82 -3.98 19.67
C THR A 7 -1.55 -4.75 18.37
N ALA A 8 -0.50 -4.36 17.64
CA ALA A 8 -0.09 -5.09 16.45
C ALA A 8 0.31 -6.53 16.79
N GLU A 9 1.01 -6.76 17.90
CA GLU A 9 1.41 -8.10 18.35
C GLU A 9 0.20 -9.01 18.62
N GLU A 10 -0.89 -8.45 19.16
CA GLU A 10 -2.13 -9.19 19.43
C GLU A 10 -2.93 -9.54 18.15
N LEU A 11 -2.61 -8.89 17.02
CA LEU A 11 -3.21 -9.15 15.71
C LEU A 11 -2.35 -10.12 14.87
N ILE A 12 -1.08 -10.30 15.21
CA ILE A 12 -0.16 -11.15 14.47
C ILE A 12 -0.39 -12.62 14.83
N ASP A 13 -0.71 -13.43 13.81
CA ASP A 13 -0.80 -14.88 13.92
C ASP A 13 0.16 -15.56 12.91
N PRO A 14 0.49 -16.85 13.10
CA PRO A 14 1.42 -17.57 12.21
C PRO A 14 0.99 -17.62 10.74
N ALA A 15 -0.31 -17.65 10.44
CA ALA A 15 -0.82 -17.67 9.08
C ALA A 15 -0.66 -16.29 8.41
N LEU A 16 -0.87 -15.22 9.18
CA LEU A 16 -0.61 -13.85 8.75
C LEU A 16 0.88 -13.64 8.46
N GLU A 17 1.77 -14.10 9.34
CA GLU A 17 3.22 -14.04 9.14
C GLU A 17 3.67 -14.79 7.90
N ALA A 18 3.19 -16.02 7.70
CA ALA A 18 3.51 -16.80 6.50
C ALA A 18 3.08 -16.08 5.21
N ARG A 19 1.87 -15.49 5.21
CA ARG A 19 1.38 -14.69 4.08
C ARG A 19 2.24 -13.44 3.85
N TRP A 20 2.66 -12.76 4.91
CA TRP A 20 3.56 -11.60 4.81
C TRP A 20 4.94 -11.98 4.28
N ALA A 21 5.51 -13.10 4.73
CA ALA A 21 6.79 -13.59 4.22
C ALA A 21 6.74 -13.91 2.72
N ALA A 22 5.68 -14.59 2.27
CA ALA A 22 5.46 -14.87 0.85
C ALA A 22 5.34 -13.58 0.02
N ARG A 23 4.54 -12.61 0.49
CA ARG A 23 4.40 -11.30 -0.16
C ARG A 23 5.71 -10.50 -0.18
N ARG A 24 6.52 -10.55 0.89
CA ARG A 24 7.84 -9.92 0.93
C ARG A 24 8.81 -10.53 -0.08
N SER A 25 8.82 -11.86 -0.22
CA SER A 25 9.62 -12.55 -1.23
C SER A 25 9.24 -12.10 -2.65
N ALA A 26 7.94 -12.04 -2.95
CA ALA A 26 7.47 -11.56 -4.25
C ALA A 26 7.82 -10.08 -4.53
N ARG A 27 7.81 -9.22 -3.50
CA ARG A 27 8.30 -7.82 -3.58
C ARG A 27 9.78 -7.68 -3.94
N GLN A 28 10.58 -8.71 -3.70
CA GLN A 28 11.99 -8.72 -4.11
C GLN A 28 12.17 -9.09 -5.58
N GLY A 29 11.11 -9.54 -6.28
CA GLY A 29 11.15 -9.83 -7.71
C GLY A 29 11.34 -8.57 -8.56
N GLU A 30 12.25 -8.64 -9.54
CA GLU A 30 12.64 -7.51 -10.38
C GLU A 30 11.45 -6.84 -11.09
N ALA A 31 10.47 -7.64 -11.52
CA ALA A 31 9.27 -7.15 -12.21
C ALA A 31 8.41 -6.25 -11.31
N LEU A 32 8.12 -6.69 -10.08
CA LEU A 32 7.33 -5.90 -9.13
C LEU A 32 8.09 -4.65 -8.70
N GLN A 33 9.40 -4.76 -8.45
CA GLN A 33 10.22 -3.58 -8.15
C GLN A 33 10.21 -2.56 -9.28
N TRP A 34 10.24 -3.00 -10.54
CA TRP A 34 10.13 -2.10 -11.68
C TRP A 34 8.78 -1.37 -11.68
N ILE A 35 7.67 -2.09 -11.46
CA ILE A 35 6.33 -1.50 -11.39
C ILE A 35 6.24 -0.48 -10.25
N LEU A 36 6.73 -0.82 -9.06
CA LEU A 36 6.73 0.09 -7.91
C LEU A 36 7.55 1.35 -8.18
N ARG A 37 8.75 1.22 -8.78
CA ARG A 37 9.55 2.39 -9.20
C ARG A 37 8.81 3.25 -10.22
N ALA A 38 8.06 2.65 -11.15
CA ALA A 38 7.25 3.39 -12.10
C ALA A 38 6.10 4.16 -11.43
N PHE A 39 5.43 3.58 -10.42
CA PHE A 39 4.44 4.29 -9.59
C PHE A 39 5.07 5.49 -8.86
N VAL A 40 6.24 5.29 -8.24
CA VAL A 40 6.99 6.35 -7.55
C VAL A 40 7.41 7.45 -8.53
N ALA A 41 7.85 7.11 -9.74
CA ALA A 41 8.34 8.09 -10.70
C ALA A 41 7.20 8.92 -11.34
N ARG A 42 6.16 8.24 -11.83
CA ARG A 42 5.15 8.85 -12.71
C ARG A 42 3.93 9.39 -11.95
N GLY A 43 3.44 8.66 -10.94
CA GLY A 43 2.08 8.85 -10.41
C GLY A 43 0.99 8.46 -11.41
N GLY A 44 -0.02 7.70 -10.97
CA GLY A 44 -1.12 7.25 -11.83
C GLY A 44 -0.88 5.92 -12.57
N PRO A 45 -1.85 5.48 -13.39
CA PRO A 45 -1.93 4.08 -13.84
C PRO A 45 -0.95 3.78 -14.96
N ILE A 46 -0.31 2.62 -14.97
CA ILE A 46 0.70 2.24 -15.97
C ILE A 46 0.01 1.41 -17.07
N PRO A 47 -0.04 1.87 -18.33
CA PRO A 47 -0.54 1.04 -19.42
C PRO A 47 0.31 -0.22 -19.58
N VAL A 48 -0.31 -1.39 -19.63
CA VAL A 48 0.38 -2.68 -19.77
C VAL A 48 1.20 -2.70 -21.06
N GLU A 49 0.69 -2.06 -22.10
CA GLU A 49 1.36 -1.87 -23.38
C GLU A 49 2.64 -1.01 -23.32
N GLY A 50 2.81 -0.22 -22.26
CA GLY A 50 4.02 0.55 -21.99
C GLY A 50 5.05 -0.16 -21.09
N ILE A 51 4.73 -1.36 -20.57
CA ILE A 51 5.63 -2.11 -19.68
C ILE A 51 6.66 -2.88 -20.54
N PRO A 52 7.97 -2.84 -20.19
CA PRO A 52 9.00 -3.62 -20.87
C PRO A 52 8.66 -5.11 -20.94
N GLY A 53 8.98 -5.79 -22.04
CA GLY A 53 8.58 -7.18 -22.30
C GLY A 53 8.81 -8.13 -21.13
N ALA A 54 10.05 -8.21 -20.61
CA ALA A 54 10.39 -9.09 -19.49
C ALA A 54 9.59 -8.81 -18.20
N VAL A 55 9.22 -7.55 -17.94
CA VAL A 55 8.37 -7.19 -16.79
C VAL A 55 6.91 -7.50 -17.08
N ARG A 56 6.47 -7.25 -18.32
CA ARG A 56 5.11 -7.50 -18.78
C ARG A 56 4.74 -8.97 -18.68
N ASP A 57 5.67 -9.87 -19.00
CA ASP A 57 5.45 -11.32 -18.94
C ASP A 57 5.09 -11.79 -17.51
N ALA A 58 5.54 -11.06 -16.48
CA ALA A 58 5.21 -11.34 -15.08
C ALA A 58 3.89 -10.70 -14.61
N VAL A 59 3.30 -9.76 -15.34
CA VAL A 59 2.08 -9.03 -14.94
C VAL A 59 0.91 -9.97 -14.60
N PRO A 60 0.59 -11.01 -15.39
CA PRO A 60 -0.51 -11.91 -15.05
C PRO A 60 -0.31 -12.64 -13.72
N ALA A 61 0.93 -13.06 -13.42
CA ALA A 61 1.25 -13.73 -12.15
C ALA A 61 1.15 -12.75 -10.97
N LEU A 62 1.69 -11.53 -11.11
CA LEU A 62 1.60 -10.49 -10.08
C LEU A 62 0.15 -10.09 -9.77
N ASP A 63 -0.72 -10.04 -10.79
CA ASP A 63 -2.16 -9.77 -10.62
C ASP A 63 -2.89 -10.95 -9.97
N ALA A 64 -2.55 -12.18 -10.35
CA ALA A 64 -3.08 -13.39 -9.73
C ALA A 64 -2.73 -13.48 -8.24
N ASP A 65 -1.51 -13.09 -7.88
CA ASP A 65 -0.99 -13.09 -6.50
C ASP A 65 -1.44 -11.88 -5.66
N ASP A 66 -2.29 -11.01 -6.20
CA ASP A 66 -2.83 -9.82 -5.52
C ASP A 66 -1.73 -8.84 -5.07
N LEU A 67 -0.67 -8.71 -5.88
CA LEU A 67 0.42 -7.75 -5.67
C LEU A 67 0.18 -6.46 -6.46
N ILE A 68 -0.46 -6.60 -7.62
CA ILE A 68 -0.92 -5.52 -8.47
C ILE A 68 -2.39 -5.75 -8.86
N ARG A 69 -3.02 -4.75 -9.48
CA ARG A 69 -4.30 -4.91 -10.19
C ARG A 69 -4.16 -4.45 -11.62
N VAL A 70 -4.59 -5.29 -12.55
CA VAL A 70 -4.83 -4.88 -13.94
C VAL A 70 -6.30 -4.57 -14.14
N HIS A 71 -6.61 -3.35 -14.58
CA HIS A 71 -7.95 -2.89 -14.92
C HIS A 71 -7.90 -2.09 -16.24
N GLU A 72 -8.78 -2.42 -17.18
CA GLU A 72 -8.85 -1.74 -18.50
C GLU A 72 -7.50 -1.63 -19.23
N GLY A 73 -6.69 -2.70 -19.18
CA GLY A 73 -5.38 -2.75 -19.82
C GLY A 73 -4.28 -1.94 -19.09
N ARG A 74 -4.53 -1.49 -17.87
CA ARG A 74 -3.59 -0.69 -17.07
C ARG A 74 -3.36 -1.32 -15.71
N VAL A 75 -2.13 -1.23 -15.22
CA VAL A 75 -1.84 -1.46 -13.81
C VAL A 75 -2.25 -0.19 -13.05
N ASP A 76 -3.37 -0.24 -12.35
CA ASP A 76 -3.92 0.90 -11.59
C ASP A 76 -3.69 0.78 -10.07
N LEU A 77 -3.14 -0.34 -9.64
CA LEU A 77 -2.74 -0.60 -8.26
C LEU A 77 -1.46 -1.42 -8.24
N ALA A 78 -0.53 -1.06 -7.36
CA ALA A 78 0.60 -1.91 -7.00
C ALA A 78 0.98 -1.63 -5.54
N TYR A 79 0.68 -2.56 -4.63
CA TYR A 79 0.79 -2.32 -3.19
C TYR A 79 2.19 -1.84 -2.78
N PRO A 80 2.29 -0.67 -2.12
CA PRO A 80 1.24 0.06 -1.40
C PRO A 80 0.45 1.14 -2.19
N PHE A 81 0.75 1.37 -3.46
CA PHE A 81 0.25 2.50 -4.24
C PHE A 81 -1.07 2.25 -4.97
N SER A 82 -1.88 3.30 -5.00
CA SER A 82 -3.04 3.48 -5.88
C SER A 82 -2.71 4.52 -6.96
N ALA A 83 -3.14 4.25 -8.19
CA ALA A 83 -3.08 5.23 -9.27
C ALA A 83 -4.13 6.33 -9.11
N ALA A 84 -5.32 5.98 -8.61
CA ALA A 84 -6.39 6.92 -8.36
C ALA A 84 -6.20 7.63 -7.01
N PRO A 85 -6.67 8.90 -6.87
CA PRO A 85 -6.71 9.58 -5.59
C PRO A 85 -7.44 8.75 -4.52
N THR A 86 -6.83 8.67 -3.34
CA THR A 86 -7.43 8.07 -2.14
C THR A 86 -7.35 9.07 -0.98
N PRO A 87 -8.07 8.84 0.13
CA PRO A 87 -7.88 9.61 1.36
C PRO A 87 -6.49 9.50 1.99
N PHE A 88 -5.59 8.67 1.44
CA PHE A 88 -4.26 8.40 1.99
C PHE A 88 -3.19 8.94 1.05
N ALA A 89 -2.95 10.25 1.11
CA ALA A 89 -1.89 10.89 0.34
C ALA A 89 -0.54 10.74 1.05
N VAL A 90 0.52 10.49 0.28
CA VAL A 90 1.90 10.35 0.74
C VAL A 90 2.77 11.29 -0.06
N ARG A 91 3.34 12.29 0.62
CA ARG A 91 4.30 13.22 0.04
C ARG A 91 5.71 12.68 0.22
N LEU A 92 6.39 12.50 -0.91
CA LEU A 92 7.77 12.02 -1.00
C LEU A 92 8.77 13.12 -0.63
N ALA A 93 10.03 12.75 -0.42
CA ALA A 93 11.11 13.67 -0.03
C ALA A 93 11.32 14.81 -1.04
N ASP A 94 11.10 14.55 -2.33
CA ASP A 94 11.19 15.55 -3.41
C ASP A 94 9.91 16.40 -3.59
N GLY A 95 8.93 16.22 -2.71
CA GLY A 95 7.69 16.98 -2.70
C GLY A 95 6.59 16.46 -3.62
N ARG A 96 6.83 15.43 -4.44
CA ARG A 96 5.78 14.78 -5.24
C ARG A 96 4.83 14.02 -4.32
N GLU A 97 3.56 13.91 -4.73
CA GLU A 97 2.52 13.22 -3.97
C GLU A 97 2.09 11.91 -4.66
N ARG A 98 1.92 10.85 -3.89
CA ARG A 98 1.38 9.56 -4.31
C ARG A 98 0.20 9.19 -3.43
N TYR A 99 -0.65 8.30 -3.92
CA TYR A 99 -1.78 7.80 -3.14
C TYR A 99 -1.49 6.37 -2.71
N ALA A 100 -1.74 6.07 -1.45
CA ALA A 100 -1.68 4.72 -0.91
C ALA A 100 -3.07 4.09 -0.91
N CYS A 101 -3.14 2.76 -0.96
CA CYS A 101 -4.42 2.05 -0.97
C CYS A 101 -5.16 2.19 0.36
N CYS A 102 -4.47 2.10 1.50
CA CYS A 102 -5.10 2.20 2.81
C CYS A 102 -4.21 2.87 3.85
N ALA A 103 -4.71 3.01 5.07
CA ALA A 103 -3.96 3.57 6.20
C ALA A 103 -2.66 2.79 6.47
N ILE A 104 -2.69 1.46 6.44
CA ILE A 104 -1.49 0.62 6.65
C ILE A 104 -0.50 0.78 5.49
N ASP A 105 -1.00 0.79 4.25
CA ASP A 105 -0.16 0.95 3.06
C ASP A 105 0.54 2.31 3.05
N ALA A 106 -0.12 3.38 3.54
CA ALA A 106 0.51 4.70 3.68
C ALA A 106 1.71 4.66 4.63
N LEU A 107 1.61 3.93 5.75
CA LEU A 107 2.72 3.69 6.68
C LEU A 107 3.82 2.83 6.03
N GLY A 108 3.44 1.91 5.14
CA GLY A 108 4.34 1.01 4.44
C GLY A 108 5.18 1.67 3.33
N VAL A 109 4.89 2.91 2.91
CA VAL A 109 5.64 3.58 1.84
C VAL A 109 7.07 3.92 2.26
N ALA A 110 7.26 4.50 3.45
CA ALA A 110 8.60 4.88 3.94
C ALA A 110 9.58 3.69 4.03
N PRO A 111 9.26 2.56 4.70
CA PRO A 111 10.14 1.39 4.73
C PRO A 111 10.40 0.80 3.34
N MET A 112 9.42 0.86 2.44
CA MET A 112 9.60 0.36 1.07
C MET A 112 10.60 1.22 0.27
N LEU A 113 10.58 2.54 0.44
CA LEU A 113 11.50 3.44 -0.26
C LEU A 113 12.85 3.59 0.45
N GLY A 114 12.92 3.29 1.74
CA GLY A 114 14.12 3.54 2.56
C GLY A 114 14.34 5.02 2.87
N GLU A 115 13.32 5.87 2.69
CA GLU A 115 13.35 7.32 2.93
C GLU A 115 12.09 7.77 3.68
N PRO A 116 12.16 8.88 4.43
CA PRO A 116 10.99 9.41 5.12
C PRO A 116 9.97 9.98 4.13
N VAL A 117 8.68 9.82 4.48
CA VAL A 117 7.55 10.41 3.76
C VAL A 117 6.66 11.18 4.73
N ARG A 118 5.76 11.99 4.20
CA ARG A 118 4.71 12.65 4.99
C ARG A 118 3.34 12.14 4.56
N VAL A 119 2.60 11.57 5.51
CA VAL A 119 1.24 11.08 5.29
C VAL A 119 0.26 12.21 5.54
N ARG A 120 -0.71 12.38 4.63
CA ARG A 120 -1.87 13.27 4.78
C ARG A 120 -3.15 12.47 4.60
N SER A 121 -4.06 12.58 5.56
CA SER A 121 -5.34 11.90 5.55
C SER A 121 -6.38 12.66 6.40
N ALA A 122 -7.50 12.01 6.71
CA ALA A 122 -8.51 12.49 7.64
C ALA A 122 -8.99 11.35 8.53
N CYS A 123 -9.32 11.66 9.78
CA CYS A 123 -9.88 10.69 10.70
C CYS A 123 -11.22 10.16 10.17
N HIS A 124 -11.36 8.84 10.05
CA HIS A 124 -12.58 8.22 9.53
C HIS A 124 -13.81 8.48 10.42
N HIS A 125 -13.61 8.71 11.73
CA HIS A 125 -14.71 8.94 12.67
C HIS A 125 -15.19 10.39 12.68
N CYS A 126 -14.27 11.37 12.75
CA CYS A 126 -14.63 12.78 12.97
C CYS A 126 -14.21 13.73 11.83
N GLY A 127 -13.52 13.24 10.80
CA GLY A 127 -13.06 14.05 9.68
C GLY A 127 -11.88 14.99 9.98
N ALA A 128 -11.35 15.00 11.20
CA ALA A 128 -10.20 15.83 11.55
C ALA A 128 -9.01 15.53 10.63
N ALA A 129 -8.36 16.58 10.12
CA ALA A 129 -7.19 16.44 9.26
C ALA A 129 -6.05 15.76 10.02
N LEU A 130 -5.40 14.79 9.37
CA LEU A 130 -4.24 14.09 9.89
C LEU A 130 -3.05 14.37 8.97
N GLU A 131 -1.96 14.87 9.52
CA GLU A 131 -0.71 15.05 8.79
C GLU A 131 0.49 14.79 9.71
N PHE A 132 1.32 13.80 9.36
CA PHE A 132 2.45 13.39 10.19
C PHE A 132 3.58 12.76 9.34
N PRO A 133 4.83 12.84 9.80
CA PRO A 133 5.95 12.16 9.16
C PRO A 133 5.95 10.66 9.47
N VAL A 134 6.43 9.86 8.52
CA VAL A 134 6.73 8.43 8.69
C VAL A 134 8.14 8.20 8.19
N ALA A 135 9.00 7.71 9.08
CA ALA A 135 10.36 7.29 8.76
C ALA A 135 10.38 5.81 8.37
N PRO A 136 11.48 5.29 7.79
CA PRO A 136 11.57 3.88 7.40
C PRO A 136 11.38 2.89 8.56
N ASP A 137 11.63 3.31 9.80
CA ASP A 137 11.43 2.54 11.03
C ASP A 137 10.05 2.73 11.66
N GLY A 138 9.25 3.70 11.20
CA GLY A 138 7.86 3.89 11.63
C GLY A 138 7.43 5.35 11.74
N PRO A 139 6.18 5.59 12.18
CA PRO A 139 5.66 6.93 12.43
C PRO A 139 6.28 7.57 13.69
N GLY A 140 6.44 8.89 13.66
CA GLY A 140 6.97 9.66 14.79
C GLY A 140 5.95 9.94 15.91
N PRO A 141 6.37 10.62 16.99
CA PRO A 141 5.51 10.99 18.12
C PRO A 141 4.25 11.79 17.74
N GLU A 142 4.24 12.47 16.59
CA GLU A 142 3.08 13.21 16.07
C GLU A 142 1.91 12.29 15.71
N ALA A 143 2.18 11.00 15.48
CA ALA A 143 1.16 9.97 15.29
C ALA A 143 0.73 9.30 16.60
N ALA A 144 1.21 9.77 17.76
CA ALA A 144 0.84 9.17 19.05
C ALA A 144 -0.68 9.23 19.26
N GLY A 145 -1.27 8.06 19.55
CA GLY A 145 -2.71 7.92 19.74
C GLY A 145 -3.52 7.78 18.44
N LEU A 146 -2.89 7.81 17.26
CA LEU A 146 -3.56 7.42 16.02
C LEU A 146 -3.74 5.91 15.97
N MET A 147 -4.95 5.49 15.60
CA MET A 147 -5.34 4.09 15.51
C MET A 147 -5.74 3.75 14.07
N VAL A 148 -5.40 2.55 13.62
CA VAL A 148 -5.86 2.03 12.34
C VAL A 148 -7.00 1.05 12.57
N TRP A 149 -8.08 1.21 11.80
CA TRP A 149 -9.18 0.26 11.79
C TRP A 149 -8.89 -0.87 10.80
N VAL A 150 -8.89 -2.11 11.29
CA VAL A 150 -8.71 -3.31 10.45
C VAL A 150 -9.95 -4.19 10.57
N GLY A 151 -10.66 -4.36 9.47
CA GLY A 151 -11.81 -5.26 9.38
C GLY A 151 -11.43 -6.66 8.90
N PRO A 152 -12.10 -7.72 9.38
CA PRO A 152 -11.99 -9.04 8.75
C PRO A 152 -12.47 -8.95 7.30
N ARG A 153 -11.83 -9.71 6.41
CA ARG A 153 -12.28 -9.82 5.02
C ARG A 153 -13.46 -10.79 4.96
N ALA A 154 -14.51 -10.44 4.23
CA ALA A 154 -15.60 -11.36 3.94
C ALA A 154 -15.07 -12.60 3.18
N GLU A 155 -15.60 -13.78 3.50
CA GLU A 155 -15.29 -15.00 2.76
C GLU A 155 -15.58 -14.79 1.26
N GLY A 156 -14.59 -15.11 0.42
CA GLY A 156 -14.68 -14.94 -1.04
C GLY A 156 -14.07 -13.65 -1.60
N ALA A 157 -13.76 -12.64 -0.77
CA ALA A 157 -13.02 -11.45 -1.21
C ALA A 157 -11.52 -11.75 -1.39
N ARG A 158 -11.16 -12.36 -2.52
CA ARG A 158 -9.81 -12.93 -2.77
C ARG A 158 -8.71 -11.89 -3.02
N ARG A 159 -9.03 -10.66 -3.42
CA ARG A 159 -8.04 -9.63 -3.78
C ARG A 159 -8.17 -8.39 -2.91
N MET A 160 -7.10 -7.94 -2.27
CA MET A 160 -7.07 -6.65 -1.57
C MET A 160 -7.43 -5.52 -2.53
N ALA A 161 -7.11 -5.67 -3.81
CA ALA A 161 -7.35 -4.66 -4.82
C ALA A 161 -8.83 -4.42 -5.18
N THR A 162 -9.77 -5.25 -4.68
CA THR A 162 -11.21 -5.06 -4.92
C THR A 162 -11.92 -4.31 -3.79
N SER A 163 -11.17 -3.86 -2.76
CA SER A 163 -11.73 -3.15 -1.60
C SER A 163 -11.56 -1.63 -1.69
N LEU A 164 -11.08 -1.12 -2.82
CA LEU A 164 -10.85 0.29 -3.12
C LEU A 164 -11.95 0.87 -4.01
#